data_AF-A0A1Y3MRB4-F1
#
_entry.id   AF-A0A1Y3MRB4-F1
#
_cell.length_a   1.000
_cell.length_b   1.000
_cell.length_c   1.000
_cell.angle_alpha   90.00
_cell.angle_beta   90.00
_cell.angle_gamma   90.00
#
_symmetry.space_group_name_H-M   'P 1'
#
loop_
_entity.id
_entity.type
_entity.pdbx_description
1 polymer ?
#
loop_
_entity_poly.entity_id
_entity_poly.type
_entity_poly.pdbx_seq_one_letter_code
_entity_poly.pdbx_strand_id
1 'polypeptide(L)' 'PYRLSKSQVDALKNELMKLINNRLIEPSCSSWSSPVVLVPKKNNKWRMCVDYRQLNNVT' A
#
# COMPACT_ATOMS: atom_id res chain seq x y z
N PRO A 1 -6.79 -2.67 8.85
CA PRO A 1 -5.70 -1.78 8.36
C PRO A 1 -4.81 -1.26 9.50
N TYR A 2 -3.50 -1.18 9.27
CA TYR A 2 -2.53 -0.67 10.26
C TYR A 2 -2.68 0.84 10.46
N ARG A 3 -2.41 1.32 11.68
CA ARG A 3 -2.36 2.76 11.98
C ARG A 3 -1.12 3.37 11.33
N LEU A 4 -1.30 4.51 10.67
CA LEU A 4 -0.26 5.28 10.03
C LEU A 4 -0.21 6.69 10.62
N SER A 5 0.98 7.27 10.71
CA SER A 5 1.16 8.69 11.03
C SER A 5 0.72 9.58 9.85
N LYS A 6 0.52 10.88 10.09
CA LYS A 6 0.08 11.80 9.04
C LYS A 6 1.02 11.83 7.83
N SER A 7 2.34 11.90 8.07
CA SER A 7 3.36 11.86 7.01
C SER A 7 3.33 10.56 6.20
N GLN A 8 3.06 9.43 6.87
CA GLN A 8 2.91 8.13 6.22
C GLN A 8 1.66 8.06 5.36
N VAL A 9 0.53 8.60 5.83
CA VAL A 9 -0.71 8.67 5.04
C VAL A 9 -0.52 9.49 3.77
N ASP A 10 0.17 10.64 3.86
CA ASP A 10 0.42 11.49 2.70
C ASP A 10 1.34 10.78 1.68
N ALA A 11 2.38 10.10 2.16
CA ALA A 11 3.25 9.29 1.31
C ALA A 11 2.49 8.15 0.63
N LEU A 12 1.59 7.47 1.35
CA LEU A 12 0.74 6.41 0.81
C LEU A 12 -0.20 6.93 -0.28
N LYS A 13 -0.88 8.04 -0.03
CA LYS A 13 -1.79 8.65 -1.01
C LYS A 13 -1.06 9.05 -2.30
N ASN A 14 0.12 9.65 -2.17
CA ASN A 14 0.95 10.03 -3.31
C ASN A 14 1.36 8.81 -4.15
N GLU A 15 1.71 7.69 -3.50
CA GLU A 15 2.07 6.48 -4.22
C GLU A 15 0.86 5.80 -4.88
N LEU A 16 -0.28 5.74 -4.18
CA LEU A 16 -1.54 5.24 -4.75
C LEU A 16 -1.96 6.02 -6.00
N MET A 17 -1.91 7.35 -5.96
CA MET A 17 -2.24 8.19 -7.13
C MET A 17 -1.33 7.89 -8.33
N LYS A 18 -0.02 7.70 -8.11
CA LYS A 18 0.88 7.31 -9.20
C LYS A 18 0.52 5.94 -9.78
N LEU A 19 0.21 4.96 -8.94
CA LEU A 19 -0.15 3.62 -9.39
C LEU A 19 -1.45 3.63 -10.20
N ILE A 20 -2.45 4.41 -9.79
CA ILE A 20 -3.71 4.61 -10.52
C ILE A 20 -3.44 5.30 -11.86
N ASN A 21 -2.64 6.38 -11.87
CA ASN A 21 -2.30 7.12 -13.09
C ASN A 21 -1.52 6.25 -14.09
N ASN A 22 -0.66 5.37 -13.59
CA ASN A 22 0.08 4.41 -14.40
C ASN A 22 -0.77 3.20 -14.83
N ARG A 23 -2.05 3.14 -14.45
CA ARG A 23 -2.97 2.02 -14.68
C ARG A 23 -2.45 0.66 -14.17
N LEU A 24 -1.70 0.68 -13.08
CA LEU A 24 -1.21 -0.53 -12.42
C LEU A 24 -2.22 -1.10 -11.42
N ILE A 25 -3.09 -0.24 -10.86
CA ILE A 25 -4.15 -0.61 -9.92
C ILE A 25 -5.44 0.16 -10.25
N GLU A 26 -6.56 -0.36 -9.77
CA GLU A 26 -7.87 0.28 -9.85
C GLU A 26 -8.65 0.14 -8.52
N PRO A 27 -9.63 1.02 -8.26
CA PRO A 27 -10.55 0.83 -7.15
C PRO A 27 -11.30 -0.49 -7.30
N SER A 28 -11.40 -1.27 -6.22
CA SER A 28 -12.10 -2.55 -6.21
C SER A 28 -13.18 -2.58 -5.11
N CYS A 29 -14.17 -3.45 -5.31
CA CYS A 29 -15.23 -3.74 -4.33
C CYS A 29 -15.15 -5.20 -3.84
N SER A 30 -13.92 -5.74 -3.73
CA SER A 30 -13.69 -7.12 -3.33
C SER A 30 -14.05 -7.36 -1.87
N SER A 31 -14.56 -8.55 -1.55
CA SER A 31 -14.72 -9.01 -0.16
C SER A 31 -13.38 -9.32 0.53
N TRP A 32 -12.30 -9.42 -0.25
CA TRP A 32 -10.94 -9.65 0.23
C TRP A 32 -10.16 -8.35 0.29
N SER A 33 -9.37 -8.17 1.35
CA SER A 33 -8.44 -7.05 1.48
C SER A 33 -7.15 -7.47 2.17
N SER A 34 -6.04 -6.87 1.74
CA SER A 34 -4.73 -7.03 2.39
C SER A 34 -4.22 -5.67 2.85
N PRO A 35 -3.72 -5.53 4.08
CA PRO A 35 -3.29 -4.25 4.60
C PRO A 35 -1.99 -3.79 3.92
N VAL A 36 -1.79 -2.48 3.88
CA VAL A 36 -0.57 -1.86 3.35
C VAL A 36 0.40 -1.54 4.49
N VAL A 37 1.68 -1.79 4.25
CA VAL A 37 2.81 -1.50 5.14
C VAL A 37 3.75 -0.52 4.44
N LEU A 38 4.17 0.51 5.17
CA LEU A 38 5.16 1.47 4.69
C LEU A 38 6.51 1.20 5.33
N VAL A 39 7.52 1.01 4.48
CA VAL A 39 8.90 0.73 4.90
C VAL A 39 9.79 1.91 4.55
N PRO A 40 10.61 2.44 5.47
CA PRO A 40 11.53 3.53 5.15
C PRO A 40 12.65 3.04 4.23
N LYS A 41 12.97 3.82 3.19
CA LYS A 41 14.15 3.65 2.34
C LYS A 41 15.31 4.49 2.86
N LYS A 42 16.54 4.08 2.55
CA LYS A 42 17.78 4.81 2.86
C LYS A 42 17.79 6.27 2.33
N ASN A 43 17.06 6.56 1.26
CA ASN A 43 16.95 7.89 0.66
C ASN A 43 15.83 8.75 1.27
N ASN A 44 15.41 8.44 2.50
CA ASN A 44 14.35 9.14 3.23
C ASN A 44 12.97 9.13 2.53
N LYS A 45 12.76 8.22 1.56
CA LYS A 45 11.46 7.97 0.95
C LYS A 45 10.78 6.78 1.59
N TRP A 46 9.47 6.68 1.45
CA TRP A 46 8.71 5.50 1.86
C TRP A 46 8.55 4.52 0.69
N ARG A 47 8.58 3.23 0.98
CA ARG A 47 8.18 2.16 0.06
C ARG A 47 6.84 1.61 0.53
N MET A 48 5.85 1.65 -0.36
CA MET A 48 4.57 0.98 -0.17
C MET A 48 4.74 -0.52 -0.45
N CYS A 49 4.35 -1.37 0.50
CA CYS A 49 4.30 -2.82 0.37
C CYS A 49 2.93 -3.32 0.82
N VAL A 50 2.39 -4.33 0.15
CA VAL A 50 1.13 -4.97 0.57
C VAL A 50 1.46 -6.24 1.33
N ASP A 51 0.85 -6.42 2.50
CA ASP A 51 1.04 -7.61 3.32
C ASP A 51 0.15 -8.75 2.83
N TYR A 52 0.66 -9.53 1.88
CA TYR A 52 -0.01 -10.70 1.32
C TYR A 52 0.18 -11.98 2.13
N ARG A 53 0.72 -11.95 3.36
CA ARG A 53 1.03 -13.18 4.11
C ARG A 53 -0.19 -14.09 4.30
N GLN A 54 -1.36 -13.52 4.59
CA GLN A 54 -2.59 -14.32 4.74
C GLN A 54 -3.05 -14.92 3.40
N LEU A 55 -2.94 -14.15 2.31
CA LEU A 55 -3.28 -14.60 0.96
C LEU A 55 -2.35 -15.74 0.49
N ASN A 56 -1.05 -15.59 0.72
CA ASN A 56 -0.03 -16.58 0.35
C ASN A 56 -0.14 -17.88 1.14
N ASN A 57 -0.80 -17.89 2.30
CA ASN A 57 -1.04 -19.11 3.06
C ASN A 57 -2.23 -19.93 2.51
N VAL A 58 -3.13 -19.28 1.75
CA VAL A 58 -4.34 -19.91 1.19
C VAL A 58 -4.24 -20.17 -0.32
N THR A 59 -3.16 -19.70 -0.95
CA THR A 59 -2.88 -19.82 -2.40
C THR A 59 -1.64 -20.67 -2.59
#